data_AF-A0A2D5AXN7-F1
#
_entry.id   AF-A0A2D5AXN7-F1
#
_cell.length_a   1.000
_cell.length_b   1.000
_cell.length_c   1.000
_cell.angle_alpha   90.00
_cell.angle_beta   90.00
_cell.angle_gamma   90.00
#
_symmetry.space_group_name_H-M   'P 1'
#
loop_
_entity.id
_entity.type
_entity.pdbx_description
1 polymer ?
#
loop_
_entity_poly.entity_id
_entity_poly.type
_entity_poly.pdbx_seq_one_letter_code
_entity_poly.pdbx_strand_id
1 'polypeptide(L)'
;MGSLRTLIANCVRAIALTAAAAACSTSSGDSGVSRTSGSPDRPATAQAAFARLVEGNQRFASRSPAIVTTAEVGEMFTRNEAGQSPYATILTCADSRLSPAMLFDELLGELFVVREAGNIAVSPTCLGSLEYARVALDTPLLVVMGHQNCGAVDAAFKNIEVSGNIKSFVDVIKPGIAEANSLDEAIVGNVGAVIASIRANSPVLRDADIVGAVYDISTGKVRFLGQP
;
A
#
# COMPACT_ATOMS: atom_id res chain seq x y z
N MET A 1 15.03 17.61 -17.08
CA MET A 1 14.72 16.61 -16.03
C MET A 1 14.69 17.27 -14.66
N GLY A 2 13.77 18.23 -14.45
CA GLY A 2 13.47 18.73 -13.12
C GLY A 2 12.70 17.64 -12.39
N SER A 3 13.29 17.10 -11.33
CA SER A 3 12.79 15.89 -10.66
C SER A 3 11.34 16.09 -10.18
N LEU A 4 10.50 15.10 -10.42
CA LEU A 4 9.16 14.97 -9.83
C LEU A 4 9.19 15.18 -8.29
N ARG A 5 10.34 14.92 -7.65
CA ARG A 5 10.61 15.27 -6.24
C ARG A 5 10.44 16.76 -5.93
N THR A 6 10.85 17.65 -6.83
CA THR A 6 10.74 19.10 -6.66
C THR A 6 9.32 19.62 -6.92
N LEU A 7 8.57 18.95 -7.81
CA LEU A 7 7.18 19.34 -8.10
C LEU A 7 6.22 18.92 -6.98
N ILE A 8 6.40 17.72 -6.42
CA ILE A 8 5.56 17.22 -5.31
C ILE A 8 5.83 18.01 -4.01
N ALA A 9 7.06 18.46 -3.78
CA ALA A 9 7.39 19.36 -2.67
C ALA A 9 6.62 20.70 -2.71
N ASN A 10 6.17 21.14 -3.90
CA ASN A 10 5.50 22.43 -4.09
C ASN A 10 3.96 22.36 -4.08
N CYS A 11 3.34 21.20 -4.28
CA CYS A 11 1.87 21.07 -4.30
C CYS A 11 1.21 21.09 -2.90
N VAL A 12 1.97 20.96 -1.82
CA VAL A 12 1.45 21.05 -0.44
C VAL A 12 1.32 22.52 0.04
N ARG A 13 1.73 23.52 -0.77
CA ARG A 13 1.77 24.93 -0.37
C ARG A 13 0.57 25.81 -0.73
N ALA A 14 -0.51 25.27 -1.30
CA ALA A 14 -1.58 26.12 -1.87
C ALA A 14 -3.00 25.82 -1.34
N ILE A 15 -3.21 25.92 -0.03
CA ILE A 15 -4.51 26.33 0.53
C ILE A 15 -4.25 27.28 1.70
N ALA A 16 -4.12 28.56 1.41
CA ALA A 16 -4.36 29.63 2.38
C ALA A 16 -5.35 30.58 1.72
N LEU A 17 -6.62 30.49 2.15
CA LEU A 17 -7.66 31.44 1.77
C LEU A 17 -7.22 32.84 2.18
N THR A 18 -7.41 33.79 1.26
CA THR A 18 -7.30 35.22 1.48
C THR A 18 -8.31 35.68 2.53
N ALA A 19 -7.82 36.10 3.70
CA ALA A 19 -8.55 37.00 4.58
C ALA A 19 -7.58 38.04 5.19
N ALA A 20 -7.88 39.29 4.85
CA ALA A 20 -7.54 40.55 5.52
C ALA A 20 -6.08 40.86 5.92
N ALA A 21 -5.61 41.97 5.35
CA ALA A 21 -4.38 42.66 5.70
C ALA A 21 -4.40 43.22 7.13
N ALA A 22 -3.32 42.98 7.88
CA ALA A 22 -2.75 43.91 8.84
C ALA A 22 -1.24 43.62 8.99
N ALA A 23 -0.43 44.61 8.68
CA ALA A 23 1.03 44.56 8.75
C ALA A 23 1.53 44.54 10.20
N CYS A 24 2.60 43.78 10.48
CA CYS A 24 3.84 44.32 11.05
C CYS A 24 4.90 43.23 11.36
N SER A 25 6.15 43.59 11.03
CA SER A 25 7.45 43.13 11.55
C SER A 25 7.95 41.70 11.25
N THR A 26 9.01 41.69 10.44
CA THR A 26 10.00 40.64 10.20
C THR A 26 10.71 40.17 11.47
N SER A 27 10.80 38.85 11.64
CA SER A 27 12.04 38.23 12.12
C SER A 27 12.30 36.96 11.30
N SER A 28 13.46 36.96 10.65
CA SER A 28 13.92 35.92 9.75
C SER A 28 14.47 34.75 10.58
N GLY A 29 13.64 33.74 10.79
CA GLY A 29 14.07 32.40 11.19
C GLY A 29 13.91 31.48 9.99
N ASP A 30 14.96 31.32 9.20
CA ASP A 30 15.04 30.28 8.18
C ASP A 30 15.13 28.92 8.89
N SER A 31 13.97 28.34 9.17
CA SER A 31 13.82 26.95 9.56
C SER A 31 13.25 26.23 8.36
N GLY A 32 14.14 25.68 7.53
CA GLY A 32 13.77 24.69 6.53
C GLY A 32 13.03 23.55 7.22
N VAL A 33 11.70 23.57 7.11
CA VAL A 33 10.82 22.51 7.59
C VAL A 33 11.01 21.32 6.66
N SER A 34 11.99 20.48 6.96
CA SER A 34 11.90 19.05 6.69
C SER A 34 11.09 18.46 7.84
N ARG A 35 9.80 18.23 7.61
CA ARG A 35 8.94 17.51 8.57
C ARG A 35 8.33 16.31 7.88
N THR A 36 9.05 15.20 7.89
CA THR A 36 8.44 13.88 7.80
C THR A 36 7.59 13.71 9.06
N SER A 37 6.27 13.76 8.94
CA SER A 37 5.28 13.59 10.03
C SER A 37 5.08 12.13 10.46
N GLY A 38 6.05 11.26 10.15
CA GLY A 38 5.99 9.84 10.48
C GLY A 38 5.97 9.58 11.97
N SER A 39 5.52 8.37 12.34
CA SER A 39 5.74 7.86 13.69
C SER A 39 7.22 7.95 14.04
N PRO A 40 7.60 8.37 15.26
CA PRO A 40 9.00 8.44 15.68
C PRO A 40 9.75 7.11 15.45
N ASP A 41 9.02 5.98 15.46
CA ASP A 41 9.54 4.63 15.23
C ASP A 41 9.21 4.08 13.82
N ARG A 42 9.11 4.95 12.81
CA ARG A 42 8.86 4.53 11.42
C ARG A 42 10.01 3.63 10.92
N PRO A 43 9.72 2.39 10.45
CA PRO A 43 10.72 1.57 9.78
C PRO A 43 11.29 2.28 8.54
N ALA A 44 12.62 2.44 8.50
CA ALA A 44 13.31 3.10 7.39
C ALA A 44 13.81 2.14 6.30
N THR A 45 13.78 0.83 6.55
CA THR A 45 14.27 -0.20 5.62
C THR A 45 13.17 -1.20 5.29
N ALA A 46 13.29 -1.87 4.14
CA ALA A 46 12.32 -2.87 3.71
C ALA A 46 12.25 -4.04 4.70
N GLN A 47 13.40 -4.47 5.23
CA GLN A 47 13.47 -5.53 6.24
C GLN A 47 12.77 -5.16 7.54
N ALA A 48 12.94 -3.92 8.02
CA ALA A 48 12.27 -3.46 9.24
C ALA A 48 10.76 -3.28 9.02
N ALA A 49 10.35 -2.75 7.86
CA ALA A 49 8.95 -2.65 7.46
C ALA A 49 8.30 -4.04 7.40
N PHE A 50 8.99 -5.01 6.80
CA PHE A 50 8.56 -6.39 6.71
C PHE A 50 8.38 -7.02 8.09
N ALA A 51 9.37 -6.88 8.98
CA ALA A 51 9.30 -7.40 10.34
C ALA A 51 8.09 -6.85 11.11
N ARG A 52 7.84 -5.54 11.01
CA ARG A 52 6.68 -4.88 11.65
C ARG A 52 5.35 -5.43 11.14
N LEU A 53 5.20 -5.62 9.82
CA LEU A 53 4.01 -6.24 9.23
C LEU A 53 3.80 -7.67 9.74
N VAL A 54 4.88 -8.47 9.83
CA VAL A 54 4.79 -9.84 10.35
C VAL A 54 4.31 -9.83 11.80
N GLU A 55 4.91 -9.03 12.67
CA GLU A 55 4.51 -8.92 14.08
C GLU A 55 3.06 -8.42 14.23
N GLY A 56 2.68 -7.43 13.44
CA GLY A 56 1.33 -6.90 13.42
C GLY A 56 0.28 -7.93 13.01
N ASN A 57 0.56 -8.70 11.95
CA ASN A 57 -0.33 -9.78 11.56
C ASN A 57 -0.38 -10.92 12.59
N GLN A 58 0.73 -11.20 13.29
CA GLN A 58 0.71 -12.17 14.38
C GLN A 58 -0.27 -11.75 15.50
N ARG A 59 -0.26 -10.47 15.88
CA ARG A 59 -1.22 -9.92 16.87
C ARG A 59 -2.66 -9.99 16.39
N PHE A 60 -2.92 -9.61 15.14
CA PHE A 60 -4.25 -9.73 14.55
C PHE A 60 -4.73 -11.20 14.53
N ALA A 61 -3.89 -12.10 14.03
CA ALA A 61 -4.17 -13.52 13.93
C ALA A 61 -4.28 -14.21 15.31
N SER A 62 -3.68 -13.67 16.37
CA SER A 62 -3.89 -14.19 17.74
C SER A 62 -5.10 -13.58 18.44
N ARG A 63 -5.84 -12.66 17.79
CA ARG A 63 -6.92 -11.86 18.40
C ARG A 63 -6.43 -11.04 19.60
N SER A 64 -5.21 -10.49 19.49
CA SER A 64 -4.57 -9.70 20.53
C SER A 64 -4.01 -8.40 19.95
N PRO A 65 -4.86 -7.52 19.37
CA PRO A 65 -4.40 -6.27 18.78
C PRO A 65 -3.78 -5.34 19.83
N ALA A 66 -2.94 -4.41 19.38
CA ALA A 66 -2.38 -3.38 20.24
C ALA A 66 -3.50 -2.54 20.88
N ILE A 67 -3.36 -2.26 22.18
CA ILE A 67 -4.27 -1.37 22.88
C ILE A 67 -3.80 0.06 22.64
N VAL A 68 -4.70 0.89 22.13
CA VAL A 68 -4.44 2.31 21.84
C VAL A 68 -5.39 3.15 22.68
N THR A 69 -4.83 4.14 23.37
CA THR A 69 -5.56 5.12 24.18
C THR A 69 -6.15 6.23 23.32
N THR A 70 -7.16 6.93 23.84
CA THR A 70 -7.74 8.10 23.17
C THR A 70 -6.72 9.22 22.95
N ALA A 71 -5.75 9.38 23.87
CA ALA A 71 -4.69 10.36 23.74
C ALA A 71 -3.78 10.05 22.53
N GLU A 72 -3.35 8.79 22.40
CA GLU A 72 -2.55 8.34 21.27
C GLU A 72 -3.30 8.52 19.94
N VAL A 73 -4.61 8.23 19.90
CA VAL A 73 -5.45 8.50 18.70
C VAL A 73 -5.45 9.99 18.36
N GLY A 74 -5.56 10.87 19.35
CA GLY A 74 -5.49 12.32 19.16
C GLY A 74 -4.14 12.76 18.58
N GLU A 75 -3.04 12.25 19.12
CA GLU A 75 -1.69 12.52 18.62
C GLU A 75 -1.48 12.02 17.18
N MET A 76 -2.03 10.85 16.85
CA MET A 76 -2.03 10.32 15.48
C MET A 76 -2.79 11.22 14.52
N PHE A 77 -3.95 11.72 14.93
CA PHE A 77 -4.75 12.64 14.12
C PHE A 77 -3.95 13.92 13.82
N THR A 78 -3.43 14.58 14.85
CA THR A 78 -2.64 15.80 14.70
C THR A 78 -1.37 15.59 13.87
N ARG A 79 -0.68 14.46 14.01
CA ARG A 79 0.48 14.13 13.15
C ARG A 79 0.08 14.03 11.68
N ASN A 80 -1.03 13.35 11.38
CA ASN A 80 -1.47 13.12 10.01
C ASN A 80 -2.04 14.39 9.34
N GLU A 81 -2.50 15.39 10.12
CA GLU A 81 -2.90 16.70 9.59
C GLU A 81 -1.73 17.42 8.89
N ALA A 82 -0.50 17.25 9.38
CA ALA A 82 0.69 17.85 8.81
C ALA A 82 1.20 17.13 7.54
N GLY A 83 0.71 15.93 7.26
CA GLY A 83 1.12 15.09 6.14
C GLY A 83 1.15 13.60 6.51
N GLN A 84 1.40 12.75 5.51
CA GLN A 84 1.49 11.30 5.67
C GLN A 84 2.93 10.79 5.47
N SER A 85 3.30 9.74 6.20
CA SER A 85 4.61 9.09 6.05
C SER A 85 4.52 7.58 6.31
N PRO A 86 3.80 6.85 5.43
CA PRO A 86 3.66 5.40 5.56
C PRO A 86 5.02 4.70 5.45
N TYR A 87 5.16 3.57 6.14
CA TYR A 87 6.38 2.75 6.10
C TYR A 87 6.30 1.59 5.11
N ALA A 88 5.10 1.27 4.62
CA ALA A 88 4.90 0.25 3.60
C ALA A 88 3.76 0.63 2.66
N THR A 89 3.87 0.18 1.42
CA THR A 89 2.79 0.21 0.44
C THR A 89 2.18 -1.19 0.34
N ILE A 90 0.86 -1.30 0.40
CA ILE A 90 0.13 -2.56 0.24
C ILE A 90 -0.77 -2.46 -1.00
N LEU A 91 -0.45 -3.23 -2.05
CA LEU A 91 -1.37 -3.52 -3.14
C LEU A 91 -2.17 -4.77 -2.78
N THR A 92 -3.49 -4.67 -2.71
CA THR A 92 -4.32 -5.84 -2.39
C THR A 92 -5.68 -5.84 -3.09
N CYS A 93 -6.50 -6.84 -2.81
CA CYS A 93 -7.82 -6.99 -3.41
C CYS A 93 -8.81 -5.94 -2.86
N ALA A 94 -9.74 -5.52 -3.71
CA ALA A 94 -10.90 -4.72 -3.31
C ALA A 94 -11.91 -5.48 -2.41
N ASP A 95 -11.69 -6.78 -2.17
CA ASP A 95 -12.52 -7.64 -1.30
C ASP A 95 -12.70 -7.03 0.10
N SER A 96 -13.95 -6.87 0.54
CA SER A 96 -14.33 -6.17 1.77
C SER A 96 -13.79 -6.79 3.05
N ARG A 97 -13.34 -8.05 3.00
CA ARG A 97 -12.75 -8.77 4.14
C ARG A 97 -11.28 -8.40 4.36
N LEU A 98 -10.69 -7.63 3.44
CA LEU A 98 -9.30 -7.19 3.51
C LEU A 98 -9.24 -5.72 3.90
N SER A 99 -8.95 -5.47 5.17
CA SER A 99 -8.57 -4.16 5.69
C SER A 99 -7.10 -4.22 6.11
N PRO A 100 -6.13 -3.80 5.28
CA PRO A 100 -4.71 -3.95 5.59
C PRO A 100 -4.31 -3.36 6.94
N ALA A 101 -4.86 -2.20 7.31
CA ALA A 101 -4.62 -1.61 8.62
C ALA A 101 -5.03 -2.56 9.76
N MET A 102 -6.19 -3.22 9.67
CA MET A 102 -6.59 -4.22 10.67
C MET A 102 -5.75 -5.48 10.60
N LEU A 103 -5.51 -6.01 9.38
CA LEU A 103 -4.80 -7.28 9.19
C LEU A 103 -3.36 -7.25 9.70
N PHE A 104 -2.73 -6.08 9.68
CA PHE A 104 -1.39 -5.84 10.18
C PHE A 104 -1.36 -5.08 11.51
N ASP A 105 -2.50 -4.90 12.17
CA ASP A 105 -2.59 -4.19 13.45
C ASP A 105 -1.88 -2.82 13.42
N GLU A 106 -2.16 -2.07 12.37
CA GLU A 106 -1.59 -0.76 12.05
C GLU A 106 -2.63 0.35 12.19
N LEU A 107 -2.11 1.57 12.37
CA LEU A 107 -2.89 2.75 12.69
C LEU A 107 -2.86 3.77 11.55
N LEU A 108 -3.54 4.90 11.76
CA LEU A 108 -3.70 5.96 10.77
C LEU A 108 -2.34 6.49 10.28
N GLY A 109 -2.12 6.44 8.96
CA GLY A 109 -0.94 7.01 8.31
C GLY A 109 0.24 6.06 8.17
N GLU A 110 0.16 4.85 8.71
CA GLU A 110 1.28 3.90 8.72
C GLU A 110 1.43 3.10 7.41
N LEU A 111 0.32 2.87 6.69
CA LEU A 111 0.29 2.12 5.42
C LEU A 111 -0.27 2.96 4.28
N PHE A 112 0.37 2.91 3.11
CA PHE A 112 -0.22 3.39 1.86
C PHE A 112 -0.91 2.22 1.16
N VAL A 113 -2.22 2.32 0.89
CA VAL A 113 -3.01 1.16 0.45
C VAL A 113 -3.61 1.42 -0.92
N VAL A 114 -3.35 0.53 -1.87
CA VAL A 114 -3.97 0.48 -3.19
C VAL A 114 -4.78 -0.81 -3.30
N ARG A 115 -6.04 -0.71 -3.76
CA ARG A 115 -6.95 -1.85 -3.82
C ARG A 115 -7.61 -1.96 -5.18
N GLU A 116 -7.44 -3.11 -5.81
CA GLU A 116 -8.04 -3.45 -7.11
C GLU A 116 -8.60 -4.87 -7.05
N ALA A 117 -9.70 -5.16 -7.73
CA ALA A 117 -10.26 -6.52 -7.74
C ALA A 117 -9.21 -7.52 -8.29
N GLY A 118 -8.91 -8.57 -7.53
CA GLY A 118 -7.86 -9.53 -7.87
C GLY A 118 -6.43 -8.98 -7.74
N ASN A 119 -6.24 -7.88 -6.99
CA ASN A 119 -4.94 -7.25 -6.72
C ASN A 119 -4.10 -6.99 -7.97
N ILE A 120 -4.75 -6.65 -9.08
CA ILE A 120 -4.10 -6.36 -10.36
C ILE A 120 -3.36 -5.01 -10.32
N ALA A 121 -2.32 -4.85 -11.15
CA ALA A 121 -1.55 -3.62 -11.28
C ALA A 121 -1.27 -3.28 -12.74
N VAL A 122 -2.32 -3.10 -13.54
CA VAL A 122 -2.20 -2.82 -14.99
C VAL A 122 -2.70 -1.43 -15.38
N SER A 123 -3.58 -0.82 -14.59
CA SER A 123 -4.07 0.53 -14.90
C SER A 123 -2.97 1.56 -14.64
N PRO A 124 -2.82 2.59 -15.49
CA PRO A 124 -1.85 3.66 -15.25
C PRO A 124 -2.06 4.36 -13.90
N THR A 125 -3.31 4.45 -13.43
CA THR A 125 -3.66 5.03 -12.12
C THR A 125 -3.23 4.15 -10.95
N CYS A 126 -3.34 2.82 -11.08
CA CYS A 126 -2.82 1.89 -10.07
C CYS A 126 -1.29 1.98 -10.01
N LEU A 127 -0.60 1.85 -11.15
CA LEU A 127 0.87 1.96 -11.18
C LEU A 127 1.34 3.32 -10.68
N GLY A 128 0.73 4.41 -11.14
CA GLY A 128 1.05 5.76 -10.67
C GLY A 128 0.86 5.96 -9.17
N SER A 129 -0.12 5.28 -8.55
CA SER A 129 -0.31 5.31 -7.09
C SER A 129 0.83 4.59 -6.35
N LEU A 130 1.28 3.43 -6.86
CA LEU A 130 2.42 2.70 -6.31
C LEU A 130 3.73 3.48 -6.47
N GLU A 131 3.93 4.11 -7.64
CA GLU A 131 5.08 4.98 -7.91
C GLU A 131 5.09 6.21 -7.02
N TYR A 132 3.92 6.82 -6.78
CA TYR A 132 3.78 7.93 -5.84
C TYR A 132 4.22 7.51 -4.44
N ALA A 133 3.75 6.36 -3.95
CA ALA A 133 4.13 5.87 -2.63
C ALA A 133 5.63 5.60 -2.51
N ARG A 134 6.29 5.16 -3.59
CA ARG A 134 7.74 4.97 -3.62
C ARG A 134 8.53 6.27 -3.71
N VAL A 135 8.11 7.21 -4.56
CA VAL A 135 8.89 8.41 -4.91
C VAL A 135 8.60 9.59 -4.01
N ALA A 136 7.32 9.80 -3.69
CA ALA A 136 6.85 10.94 -2.91
C ALA A 136 6.85 10.66 -1.41
N LEU A 137 6.46 9.45 -1.01
CA LEU A 137 6.33 9.06 0.40
C LEU A 137 7.50 8.22 0.91
N ASP A 138 8.40 7.83 0.00
CA ASP A 138 9.59 7.03 0.28
C ASP A 138 9.28 5.78 1.11
N THR A 139 8.22 5.06 0.72
CA THR A 139 7.92 3.76 1.34
C THR A 139 9.01 2.76 0.97
N PRO A 140 9.71 2.14 1.95
CA PRO A 140 10.79 1.22 1.68
C PRO A 140 10.32 -0.16 1.18
N LEU A 141 9.07 -0.55 1.41
CA LEU A 141 8.55 -1.88 1.06
C LEU A 141 7.23 -1.78 0.30
N LEU A 142 7.09 -2.54 -0.78
CA LEU A 142 5.82 -2.82 -1.45
C LEU A 142 5.40 -4.28 -1.22
N VAL A 143 4.20 -4.49 -0.68
CA VAL A 143 3.60 -5.82 -0.54
C VAL A 143 2.50 -5.97 -1.59
N VAL A 144 2.59 -7.02 -2.42
CA VAL A 144 1.50 -7.46 -3.31
C VAL A 144 0.79 -8.62 -2.62
N MET A 145 -0.42 -8.37 -2.13
CA MET A 145 -1.15 -9.30 -1.28
C MET A 145 -2.43 -9.81 -1.94
N GLY A 146 -2.45 -11.09 -2.29
CA GLY A 146 -3.67 -11.83 -2.63
C GLY A 146 -4.37 -12.39 -1.39
N HIS A 147 -5.44 -13.16 -1.59
CA HIS A 147 -6.15 -13.83 -0.49
C HIS A 147 -6.87 -15.09 -0.94
N GLN A 148 -7.13 -15.97 0.03
CA GLN A 148 -7.98 -17.15 -0.16
C GLN A 148 -9.37 -16.79 -0.67
N ASN A 149 -9.95 -17.67 -1.50
CA ASN A 149 -11.29 -17.52 -2.06
C ASN A 149 -11.50 -16.17 -2.76
N CYS A 150 -10.50 -15.69 -3.51
CA CYS A 150 -10.63 -14.47 -4.30
C CYS A 150 -11.56 -14.67 -5.49
N GLY A 151 -12.67 -13.94 -5.54
CA GLY A 151 -13.67 -14.08 -6.60
C GLY A 151 -13.16 -13.75 -8.00
N ALA A 152 -12.25 -12.78 -8.14
CA ALA A 152 -11.66 -12.43 -9.44
C ALA A 152 -10.73 -13.54 -9.97
N VAL A 153 -9.89 -14.09 -9.08
CA VAL A 153 -8.99 -15.21 -9.43
C VAL A 153 -9.80 -16.48 -9.69
N ASP A 154 -10.83 -16.77 -8.90
CA ASP A 154 -11.70 -17.93 -9.10
C ASP A 154 -12.45 -17.85 -10.44
N ALA A 155 -12.95 -16.67 -10.82
CA ALA A 155 -13.58 -16.44 -12.12
C ALA A 155 -12.60 -16.66 -13.28
N ALA A 156 -11.36 -16.18 -13.15
CA ALA A 156 -10.31 -16.42 -14.14
C ALA A 156 -9.94 -17.91 -14.23
N PHE A 157 -9.73 -18.56 -13.08
CA PHE A 157 -9.31 -19.96 -12.96
C PHE A 157 -10.36 -20.93 -13.53
N LYS A 158 -11.64 -20.73 -13.20
CA LYS A 158 -12.76 -21.55 -13.69
C LYS A 158 -13.25 -21.15 -15.07
N ASN A 159 -12.62 -20.16 -15.71
CA ASN A 159 -13.07 -19.60 -17.00
C ASN A 159 -14.55 -19.18 -16.99
N ILE A 160 -15.01 -18.57 -15.89
CA ILE A 160 -16.39 -18.08 -15.77
C ILE A 160 -16.59 -16.96 -16.80
N GLU A 161 -17.67 -17.03 -17.57
CA GLU A 161 -18.05 -15.93 -18.45
C GLU A 161 -18.46 -14.71 -17.62
N VAL A 162 -17.80 -13.58 -17.90
CA VAL A 162 -18.04 -12.30 -17.24
C VAL A 162 -18.26 -11.21 -18.27
N SER A 163 -19.06 -10.20 -17.92
CA SER A 163 -19.43 -9.10 -18.81
C SER A 163 -19.04 -7.74 -18.25
N GLY A 164 -19.08 -6.72 -19.12
CA GLY A 164 -18.73 -5.34 -18.76
C GLY A 164 -17.29 -5.22 -18.28
N ASN A 165 -17.06 -4.28 -17.36
CA ASN A 165 -15.72 -3.98 -16.84
C ASN A 165 -15.14 -5.09 -15.95
N ILE A 166 -15.91 -6.11 -15.56
CA ILE A 166 -15.38 -7.27 -14.83
C ILE A 166 -14.33 -8.01 -15.67
N LYS A 167 -14.57 -8.06 -16.98
CA LYS A 167 -13.66 -8.70 -17.94
C LYS A 167 -12.26 -8.09 -17.92
N SER A 168 -12.14 -6.79 -17.63
CA SER A 168 -10.85 -6.07 -17.67
C SER A 168 -9.85 -6.59 -16.65
N PHE A 169 -10.31 -7.06 -15.48
CA PHE A 169 -9.42 -7.66 -14.49
C PHE A 169 -9.36 -9.19 -14.60
N VAL A 170 -10.44 -9.86 -15.01
CA VAL A 170 -10.41 -11.31 -15.22
C VAL A 170 -9.44 -11.70 -16.35
N ASP A 171 -9.45 -11.00 -17.47
CA ASP A 171 -8.55 -11.28 -18.60
C ASP A 171 -7.08 -11.04 -18.23
N VAL A 172 -6.81 -10.05 -17.39
CA VAL A 172 -5.46 -9.71 -16.93
C VAL A 172 -4.90 -10.80 -16.02
N ILE A 173 -5.75 -11.45 -15.21
CA ILE A 173 -5.33 -12.51 -14.30
C ILE A 173 -5.00 -13.80 -15.05
N LYS A 174 -5.78 -14.15 -16.09
CA LYS A 174 -5.69 -15.45 -16.79
C LYS A 174 -4.27 -15.88 -17.21
N PRO A 175 -3.45 -15.04 -17.87
CA PRO A 175 -2.11 -15.45 -18.29
C PRO A 175 -1.20 -15.82 -17.11
N GLY A 176 -1.36 -15.15 -15.97
CA GLY A 176 -0.54 -15.36 -14.78
C GLY A 176 -0.84 -16.65 -14.03
N ILE A 177 -1.97 -17.31 -14.34
CA ILE A 177 -2.45 -18.50 -13.63
C ILE A 177 -2.62 -19.71 -14.55
N ALA A 178 -2.13 -19.64 -15.79
CA ALA A 178 -2.37 -20.66 -16.82
C ALA A 178 -1.91 -22.07 -16.41
N GLU A 179 -0.84 -22.17 -15.61
CA GLU A 179 -0.25 -23.43 -15.15
C GLU A 179 -0.79 -23.89 -13.78
N ALA A 180 -1.74 -23.15 -13.18
CA ALA A 180 -2.29 -23.51 -11.88
C ALA A 180 -3.23 -24.71 -11.97
N ASN A 181 -3.12 -25.65 -11.03
CA ASN A 181 -3.97 -26.84 -10.93
C ASN A 181 -4.98 -26.75 -9.78
N SER A 182 -4.88 -25.70 -8.97
CA SER A 182 -5.81 -25.41 -7.88
C SER A 182 -6.04 -23.91 -7.76
N LEU A 183 -7.12 -23.51 -7.07
CA LEU A 183 -7.39 -22.10 -6.81
C LEU A 183 -6.28 -21.47 -5.95
N ASP A 184 -5.71 -22.21 -5.01
CA ASP A 184 -4.62 -21.73 -4.16
C ASP A 184 -3.34 -21.48 -4.98
N GLU A 185 -3.01 -22.38 -5.91
CA GLU A 185 -1.94 -22.17 -6.88
C GLU A 185 -2.22 -20.96 -7.78
N ALA A 186 -3.46 -20.78 -8.24
CA ALA A 186 -3.84 -19.63 -9.05
C ALA A 186 -3.72 -18.31 -8.28
N ILE A 187 -4.05 -18.28 -6.98
CA ILE A 187 -3.89 -17.09 -6.13
C ILE A 187 -2.40 -16.74 -5.99
N VAL A 188 -1.55 -17.73 -5.70
CA VAL A 188 -0.10 -17.52 -5.59
C VAL A 188 0.50 -17.11 -6.94
N GLY A 189 0.10 -17.77 -8.03
CA GLY A 189 0.51 -17.46 -9.40
C GLY A 189 0.14 -16.03 -9.80
N ASN A 190 -1.08 -15.59 -9.48
CA ASN A 190 -1.53 -14.22 -9.72
C ASN A 190 -0.67 -13.19 -8.97
N VAL A 191 -0.33 -13.43 -7.70
CA VAL A 191 0.58 -12.54 -6.95
C VAL A 191 1.94 -12.44 -7.65
N GLY A 192 2.53 -13.57 -8.07
CA GLY A 192 3.79 -13.59 -8.80
C GLY A 192 3.70 -12.84 -10.15
N ALA A 193 2.64 -13.06 -10.91
CA ALA A 193 2.40 -12.41 -12.19
C ALA A 193 2.22 -10.89 -12.05
N VAL A 194 1.53 -10.43 -11.00
CA VAL A 194 1.38 -9.01 -10.71
C VAL A 194 2.73 -8.36 -10.37
N ILE A 195 3.57 -9.01 -9.55
CA ILE A 195 4.93 -8.52 -9.24
C ILE A 195 5.76 -8.41 -10.52
N ALA A 196 5.72 -9.44 -11.37
CA ALA A 196 6.42 -9.42 -12.66
C ALA A 196 5.93 -8.28 -13.56
N SER A 197 4.61 -8.07 -13.62
CA SER A 197 4.00 -6.97 -14.38
C SER A 197 4.44 -5.60 -13.87
N ILE A 198 4.46 -5.37 -12.55
CA ILE A 198 4.92 -4.11 -11.95
C ILE A 198 6.37 -3.83 -12.38
N ARG A 199 7.27 -4.81 -12.27
CA ARG A 199 8.68 -4.64 -12.64
C ARG A 199 8.87 -4.38 -14.14
N ALA A 200 8.06 -5.03 -14.98
CA ALA A 200 8.11 -4.86 -16.43
C ALA A 200 7.60 -3.47 -16.87
N ASN A 201 6.56 -2.96 -16.23
CA ASN A 201 5.83 -1.78 -16.70
C ASN A 201 6.14 -0.49 -15.92
N SER A 202 6.87 -0.55 -14.81
CA SER A 202 7.30 0.62 -14.05
C SER A 202 8.82 0.66 -13.89
N PRO A 203 9.54 1.53 -14.62
CA PRO A 203 10.96 1.77 -14.38
C PRO A 203 11.26 2.27 -12.96
N VAL A 204 10.29 2.91 -12.30
CA VAL A 204 10.41 3.41 -10.92
C VAL A 204 10.37 2.28 -9.90
N LEU A 205 9.56 1.25 -10.14
CA LEU A 205 9.36 0.12 -9.21
C LEU A 205 10.14 -1.14 -9.59
N ARG A 206 10.86 -1.13 -10.72
CA ARG A 206 11.61 -2.28 -11.24
C ARG A 206 12.53 -2.91 -10.19
N ASP A 207 13.27 -2.07 -9.48
CA ASP A 207 14.27 -2.46 -8.49
C ASP A 207 13.81 -2.17 -7.06
N ALA A 208 12.50 -1.99 -6.85
CA ALA A 208 11.95 -1.84 -5.51
C ALA A 208 11.95 -3.18 -4.75
N ASP A 209 12.04 -3.08 -3.42
CA ASP A 209 11.82 -4.21 -2.52
C ASP A 209 10.32 -4.57 -2.55
N ILE A 210 9.98 -5.67 -3.24
CA ILE A 210 8.61 -6.13 -3.44
C ILE A 210 8.46 -7.55 -2.88
N VAL A 211 7.51 -7.73 -1.96
CA VAL A 211 7.19 -9.05 -1.38
C VAL A 211 5.78 -9.46 -1.74
N GLY A 212 5.62 -10.70 -2.21
CA GLY A 212 4.31 -11.33 -2.39
C GLY A 212 3.75 -11.86 -1.07
N ALA A 213 2.44 -11.80 -0.89
CA ALA A 213 1.76 -12.37 0.28
C ALA A 213 0.37 -12.92 -0.07
N VAL A 214 -0.13 -13.84 0.75
CA VAL A 214 -1.50 -14.36 0.66
C VAL A 214 -2.15 -14.32 2.03
N TYR A 215 -3.28 -13.63 2.13
CA TYR A 215 -4.12 -13.60 3.33
C TYR A 215 -5.04 -14.82 3.40
N ASP A 216 -4.98 -15.55 4.53
CA ASP A 216 -5.89 -16.64 4.88
C ASP A 216 -7.05 -16.07 5.69
N ILE A 217 -8.23 -16.05 5.07
CA ILE A 217 -9.44 -15.45 5.64
C ILE A 217 -9.94 -16.24 6.86
N SER A 218 -9.71 -17.55 6.88
CA SER A 218 -10.21 -18.42 7.93
C SER A 218 -9.44 -18.27 9.24
N THR A 219 -8.13 -18.02 9.14
CA THR A 219 -7.23 -17.96 10.29
C THR A 219 -6.87 -16.53 10.70
N GLY A 220 -6.94 -15.58 9.76
CA GLY A 220 -6.44 -14.22 9.94
C GLY A 220 -4.94 -14.08 9.63
N LYS A 221 -4.26 -15.15 9.19
CA LYS A 221 -2.82 -15.15 8.93
C LYS A 221 -2.49 -14.64 7.53
N VAL A 222 -1.42 -13.87 7.43
CA VAL A 222 -0.80 -13.50 6.15
C VAL A 222 0.44 -14.37 5.95
N ARG A 223 0.44 -15.16 4.87
CA ARG A 223 1.59 -15.97 4.45
C ARG A 223 2.39 -15.19 3.43
N PHE A 224 3.57 -14.73 3.81
CA PHE A 224 4.53 -14.10 2.90
C PHE A 224 5.21 -15.16 2.01
N LEU A 225 5.42 -14.82 0.75
CA LEU A 225 5.97 -15.70 -0.30
C LEU A 225 7.48 -15.51 -0.50
N GLY A 226 8.12 -14.73 0.35
CA GLY A 226 9.54 -14.40 0.28
C GLY A 226 9.94 -13.42 1.40
N GLN A 227 11.15 -12.89 1.27
CA GLN A 227 11.67 -11.75 2.06
C GLN A 227 11.97 -10.59 1.09
N PRO A 228 12.04 -9.34 1.58
CA PRO A 228 12.47 -8.20 0.78
C PRO A 228 13.84 -8.40 0.14
#